data_AF-A0AAW9QK28-F1
#
_entry.id   AF-A0AAW9QK28-F1
#
_cell.length_a   1.000
_cell.length_b   1.000
_cell.length_c   1.000
_cell.angle_alpha   90.00
_cell.angle_beta   90.00
_cell.angle_gamma   90.00
#
_symmetry.space_group_name_H-M   'P 1'
#
loop_
_entity.id
_entity.type
_entity.pdbx_description
1 polymer ?
#
loop_
_entity_poly.entity_id
_entity_poly.type
_entity_poly.pdbx_seq_one_letter_code
_entity_poly.pdbx_strand_id
1 'polypeptide(L)'
;MKGIQYIIDDTGEKTAVVIDLQQWGQLWDEFYQHLLDRSPESEDWIHQSPFREKLDKALAWNAEHPPQLSDLESLKIQLENHE
;
A
#
# COMPACT_ATOMS: atom_id res chain seq x y z
N MET A 1 9.82 2.53 -25.46
CA MET A 1 9.82 3.85 -24.82
C MET A 1 11.07 3.93 -23.95
N LYS A 2 11.84 5.03 -24.02
CA LYS A 2 13.00 5.18 -23.12
C LYS A 2 12.49 5.50 -21.71
N GLY A 3 13.12 4.90 -20.70
CA GLY A 3 12.78 5.13 -19.29
C GLY A 3 11.50 4.43 -18.78
N ILE A 4 10.91 3.49 -19.52
CA ILE A 4 9.75 2.69 -19.06
C ILE A 4 10.08 1.21 -19.24
N GLN A 5 10.06 0.44 -18.16
CA GLN A 5 10.26 -1.01 -18.15
C GLN A 5 9.04 -1.69 -17.55
N TYR A 6 8.65 -2.84 -18.09
CA TYR A 6 7.54 -3.62 -17.57
C TYR A 6 8.06 -4.87 -16.88
N ILE A 7 7.50 -5.18 -15.72
CA ILE A 7 7.65 -6.46 -15.05
C ILE A 7 6.53 -7.35 -15.58
N ILE A 8 6.90 -8.55 -15.99
CA ILE A 8 6.01 -9.52 -16.62
C ILE A 8 5.98 -10.77 -15.74
N ASP A 9 4.80 -11.33 -15.52
CA ASP A 9 4.64 -12.58 -14.79
C ASP A 9 4.93 -13.81 -15.64
N ASP A 10 4.82 -14.98 -15.01
CA ASP A 10 5.09 -16.28 -15.63
C ASP A 10 4.11 -16.64 -16.75
N THR A 11 2.98 -15.94 -16.86
CA THR A 11 1.98 -16.11 -17.91
C THR A 11 2.17 -15.15 -19.09
N GLY A 12 3.13 -14.21 -18.96
CA GLY A 12 3.38 -13.18 -19.97
C GLY A 12 2.56 -11.91 -19.77
N GLU A 13 1.82 -11.77 -18.66
CA GLU A 13 1.04 -10.58 -18.36
C GLU A 13 1.89 -9.52 -17.65
N LYS A 14 1.67 -8.24 -18.01
CA LYS A 14 2.38 -7.11 -17.41
C LYS A 14 1.78 -6.78 -16.06
N THR A 15 2.50 -7.05 -14.98
CA THR A 15 2.01 -6.89 -13.61
C THR A 15 2.45 -5.58 -12.97
N ALA A 16 3.59 -5.04 -13.38
CA ALA A 16 4.08 -3.77 -12.86
C ALA A 16 4.90 -3.00 -13.90
N VAL A 17 5.12 -1.71 -13.62
CA VAL A 17 5.91 -0.81 -14.47
C VAL A 17 6.93 -0.06 -13.63
N VAL A 18 8.17 -0.02 -14.10
CA VAL A 18 9.25 0.78 -13.54
C VAL A 18 9.45 1.99 -14.45
N ILE A 19 9.32 3.18 -13.88
CA ILE A 19 9.46 4.45 -14.58
C ILE A 19 10.72 5.19 -14.12
N ASP A 20 11.47 5.73 -15.07
CA ASP A 20 12.59 6.62 -14.80
C ASP A 20 12.05 8.02 -14.47
N LEU A 21 12.13 8.39 -13.19
CA LEU A 21 11.65 9.67 -12.69
C LEU A 21 12.53 10.85 -13.14
N GLN A 22 13.76 10.64 -13.59
CA GLN A 22 14.54 11.73 -14.18
C GLN A 22 13.92 12.19 -15.51
N GLN A 23 13.32 11.25 -16.25
CA GLN A 23 12.67 11.53 -17.52
C GLN A 23 11.17 11.82 -17.39
N TRP A 24 10.49 11.16 -16.45
CA TRP A 24 9.03 11.16 -16.33
C TRP A 24 8.51 11.75 -15.00
N GLY A 25 9.39 12.26 -14.15
CA GLY A 25 9.04 12.76 -12.82
C GLY A 25 7.98 13.85 -12.83
N GLN A 26 8.04 14.79 -13.79
CA GLN A 26 7.01 15.83 -13.90
C GLN A 26 5.62 15.25 -14.18
N LEU A 27 5.52 14.29 -15.10
CA LEU A 27 4.24 13.63 -15.40
C LEU A 27 3.75 12.81 -14.21
N TRP A 28 4.68 12.19 -13.46
CA TRP A 28 4.35 11.47 -12.23
C TRP A 28 3.84 12.40 -11.14
N ASP A 29 4.45 13.57 -10.96
CA ASP A 29 4.00 14.59 -10.00
C ASP A 29 2.61 15.11 -10.38
N GLU A 30 2.34 15.40 -11.65
CA GLU A 30 1.02 15.81 -12.12
C GLU A 30 -0.03 14.72 -11.84
N PHE A 31 0.29 13.45 -12.10
CA PHE A 31 -0.57 12.32 -11.77
C PHE A 31 -0.84 12.21 -10.26
N TYR A 32 0.21 12.34 -9.44
CA TYR A 32 0.11 12.28 -7.98
C TYR A 32 -0.73 13.43 -7.41
N GLN A 33 -0.54 14.65 -7.91
CA GLN A 33 -1.36 15.81 -7.54
C GLN A 33 -2.84 15.57 -7.87
N HIS A 34 -3.16 15.00 -9.03
CA HIS A 34 -4.54 14.64 -9.37
C HIS A 34 -5.14 13.53 -8.49
N LEU A 35 -4.32 12.60 -8.01
CA LEU A 35 -4.78 11.61 -7.03
C LEU A 35 -5.06 12.27 -5.67
N LEU A 36 -4.22 13.21 -5.24
CA LEU A 36 -4.44 13.97 -4.00
C LEU A 36 -5.68 14.86 -4.08
N ASP A 37 -5.89 15.56 -5.20
CA ASP A 37 -7.06 16.42 -5.43
C ASP A 37 -8.38 15.62 -5.44
N ARG A 38 -8.31 14.35 -5.85
CA ARG A 38 -9.44 13.41 -5.80
C ARG A 38 -9.50 12.60 -4.51
N SER A 39 -8.49 12.71 -3.67
CA SER A 39 -8.53 12.09 -2.34
C SER A 39 -9.56 12.88 -1.54
N PRO A 40 -10.49 12.20 -0.87
CA PRO A 40 -11.47 12.91 -0.06
C PRO A 40 -10.70 13.72 0.99
N GLU A 41 -11.00 15.03 1.08
CA GLU A 41 -10.34 15.96 2.01
C GLU A 41 -10.40 15.46 3.46
N SER A 42 -11.39 14.62 3.75
CA SER A 42 -11.61 13.93 5.02
C SER A 42 -11.68 12.42 4.81
N GLU A 43 -11.21 11.66 5.80
CA GLU A 43 -11.40 10.22 5.88
C GLU A 43 -12.83 9.82 6.27
N ASP A 44 -13.85 10.63 5.91
CA ASP A 44 -15.25 10.40 6.29
C ASP A 44 -15.77 9.04 5.78
N TRP A 45 -15.15 8.52 4.72
CA TRP A 45 -15.40 7.16 4.21
C TRP A 45 -15.10 6.06 5.25
N ILE A 46 -14.19 6.30 6.21
CA ILE A 46 -13.89 5.37 7.31
C ILE A 46 -15.11 5.20 8.23
N HIS A 47 -15.93 6.23 8.36
CA HIS A 47 -17.13 6.21 9.17
C HIS A 47 -18.36 5.62 8.44
N GLN A 48 -18.23 5.31 7.15
CA GLN A 48 -19.31 4.72 6.35
C GLN A 48 -19.38 3.19 6.55
N SER A 49 -20.60 2.67 6.66
CA SER A 49 -20.84 1.22 6.55
C SER A 49 -20.67 0.78 5.09
N PRO A 50 -20.04 -0.37 4.79
CA PRO A 50 -19.68 -1.46 5.71
C PRO A 50 -18.27 -1.38 6.29
N PHE A 51 -17.47 -0.37 5.93
CA PHE A 51 -16.07 -0.30 6.33
C PHE A 51 -15.92 -0.14 7.85
N ARG A 52 -16.72 0.73 8.46
CA ARG A 52 -16.74 0.92 9.91
C ARG A 52 -16.98 -0.39 10.67
N GLU A 53 -17.93 -1.20 10.24
CA GLU A 53 -18.23 -2.49 10.89
C GLU A 53 -17.07 -3.47 10.79
N LYS A 54 -16.35 -3.46 9.65
CA LYS A 54 -15.14 -4.27 9.46
C LYS A 54 -14.01 -3.78 10.36
N LEU A 55 -13.85 -2.46 10.49
CA LEU A 55 -12.85 -1.84 11.36
C LEU A 55 -13.13 -2.15 12.84
N ASP A 56 -14.38 -2.00 13.29
CA ASP A 56 -14.79 -2.31 14.67
C ASP A 56 -14.48 -3.79 15.01
N LYS A 57 -14.76 -4.72 14.09
CA LYS A 57 -14.40 -6.14 14.25
C LYS A 57 -12.89 -6.36 14.34
N ALA A 58 -12.11 -5.69 13.50
CA ALA A 58 -10.65 -5.81 13.51
C ALA A 58 -10.05 -5.25 14.81
N LEU A 59 -10.57 -4.14 15.32
CA LEU A 59 -10.14 -3.54 16.58
C LEU A 59 -10.47 -4.43 17.78
N ALA A 60 -11.68 -5.02 17.81
CA ALA A 60 -12.06 -5.97 18.84
C ALA A 60 -11.14 -7.21 18.83
N TRP A 61 -10.87 -7.76 17.65
CA TRP A 61 -9.93 -8.87 17.49
C TRP A 61 -8.52 -8.50 17.99
N ASN A 62 -8.01 -7.31 17.65
CA ASN A 62 -6.69 -6.86 18.09
C ASN A 62 -6.61 -6.63 19.61
N ALA A 63 -7.72 -6.22 20.25
CA ALA A 63 -7.78 -6.10 21.71
C ALA A 63 -7.70 -7.46 22.41
N GLU A 64 -8.28 -8.50 21.81
CA GLU A 64 -8.22 -9.88 22.30
C GLU A 64 -6.92 -10.61 21.89
N HIS A 65 -6.24 -10.13 20.86
CA HIS A 65 -5.02 -10.68 20.30
C HIS A 65 -3.96 -9.60 20.11
N PRO A 66 -3.44 -9.03 21.21
CA PRO A 66 -2.42 -8.00 21.11
C PRO A 66 -1.18 -8.57 20.40
N PRO A 67 -0.52 -7.77 19.54
CA PRO A 67 0.70 -8.21 18.90
C PRO A 67 1.74 -8.55 19.96
N GLN A 68 2.26 -9.79 19.90
CA GLN A 68 3.31 -10.27 20.79
C GLN A 68 4.64 -9.53 20.54
N LEU A 69 4.79 -8.98 19.34
CA LEU A 69 5.93 -8.19 18.90
C LEU A 69 5.40 -6.85 18.38
N SER A 70 5.62 -5.79 19.15
CA SER A 70 5.34 -4.42 18.72
C SER A 70 6.56 -3.76 18.05
N ASP A 71 7.71 -4.42 18.12
CA ASP A 71 8.98 -3.90 17.66
C ASP A 71 9.31 -4.43 16.26
N LEU A 72 9.54 -3.51 15.32
CA LEU A 72 9.81 -3.80 13.92
C LEU A 72 11.10 -4.60 13.71
N GLU A 73 12.11 -4.35 14.55
CA GLU A 73 13.39 -5.05 14.47
C GLU A 73 13.23 -6.51 14.90
N SER A 74 12.46 -6.76 15.95
CA SER A 74 12.10 -8.09 16.42
C SER A 74 11.26 -8.88 15.41
N LEU A 75 10.33 -8.23 14.70
CA LEU A 75 9.56 -8.85 13.61
C LEU A 75 10.45 -9.23 12.42
N LYS A 76 11.39 -8.37 12.07
CA LYS A 76 12.36 -8.63 10.99
C LYS A 76 13.20 -9.88 11.29
N ILE A 77 13.72 -9.97 12.52
CA ILE A 77 14.48 -11.14 12.98
C ILE A 77 13.62 -12.40 12.95
N GLN A 78 12.33 -12.32 13.29
CA GLN A 78 11.44 -13.49 13.24
C GLN A 78 11.22 -13.97 11.80
N LEU A 79 11.02 -13.06 10.85
CA LEU A 79 10.86 -13.40 9.43
C LEU A 79 12.12 -14.04 8.84
N GLU A 80 13.30 -13.47 9.14
CA GLU A 80 14.60 -13.99 8.67
C GLU A 80 14.93 -15.39 9.24
N ASN A 81 14.37 -15.74 10.41
CA ASN A 81 14.56 -17.07 11.03
C ASN A 81 13.52 -18.11 10.57
N HIS A 82 12.51 -17.71 9.79
CA HIS A 82 11.43 -18.59 9.30
C HIS A 82 11.51 -18.87 7.78
N GLU A 83 12.60 -18.47 7.12
CA GLU A 83 13.01 -18.95 5.78
C GLU A 83 14.04 -20.09 5.87
#